data_AF-A0A2U2BTY4-F1
#
_entry.id   AF-A0A2U2BTY4-F1
#
_cell.length_a   1.000
_cell.length_b   1.000
_cell.length_c   1.000
_cell.angle_alpha   90.00
_cell.angle_beta   90.00
_cell.angle_gamma   90.00
#
_symmetry.space_group_name_H-M   'P 1'
#
loop_
_entity.id
_entity.type
_entity.pdbx_description
1 polymer ?
#
loop_
_entity_poly.entity_id
_entity_poly.type
_entity_poly.pdbx_seq_one_letter_code
_entity_poly.pdbx_strand_id
1 'polypeptide(L)'
;MSPAPTRRADPLGLVLSLIFAPLVAALIGAAAFLTAIPALPAEGAEVLGEALVIGTLVVSVIVCYLLGGPLILAVWLLAHLTGRRGVLAMGLFEAGAGLMFSAQIFGPLRSVRFGVADETGVVPPMLAAGALAGFTVGLIIAKLGYRDAPAAADPED
;
A
#
# COMPACT_ATOMS: atom_id res chain seq x y z
N MET A 1 17.48 -18.98 19.15
CA MET A 1 16.41 -18.26 18.44
C MET A 1 15.15 -19.09 18.57
N SER A 2 14.11 -18.56 19.22
CA SER A 2 12.81 -19.26 19.30
C SER A 2 12.21 -19.33 17.90
N PRO A 3 11.66 -20.47 17.44
CA PRO A 3 11.01 -20.55 16.14
C PRO A 3 9.89 -19.51 16.08
N ALA A 4 9.83 -18.75 14.98
CA ALA A 4 8.79 -17.75 14.82
C ALA A 4 7.41 -18.44 14.89
N PRO A 5 6.45 -17.89 15.65
CA PRO A 5 5.13 -18.50 15.79
C PRO A 5 4.50 -18.70 14.41
N THR A 6 4.04 -19.91 14.14
CA THR A 6 3.39 -20.23 12.87
C THR A 6 2.00 -19.62 12.86
N ARG A 7 1.82 -18.55 12.07
CA ARG A 7 0.53 -17.87 11.95
C ARG A 7 -0.35 -18.59 10.95
N ARG A 8 -1.57 -18.94 11.37
CA ARG A 8 -2.59 -19.61 10.54
C ARG A 8 -3.51 -18.56 9.92
N ALA A 9 -3.94 -18.81 8.68
CA ALA A 9 -4.89 -17.93 8.02
C ALA A 9 -6.27 -18.03 8.70
N ASP A 10 -6.89 -16.90 8.97
CA ASP A 10 -8.30 -16.80 9.35
C ASP A 10 -9.10 -16.40 8.11
N PRO A 11 -9.87 -17.32 7.49
CA PRO A 11 -10.52 -17.04 6.20
C PRO A 11 -11.41 -15.79 6.22
N LEU A 12 -12.18 -15.60 7.29
CA LEU A 12 -13.05 -14.43 7.42
C LEU A 12 -12.25 -13.14 7.61
N GLY A 13 -11.28 -13.16 8.54
CA GLY A 13 -10.39 -12.02 8.77
C GLY A 13 -9.58 -11.65 7.52
N LEU A 14 -9.20 -12.64 6.72
CA LEU A 14 -8.44 -12.44 5.49
C LEU A 14 -9.29 -11.80 4.39
N VAL A 15 -10.52 -12.29 4.17
CA VAL A 15 -11.48 -11.66 3.25
C VAL A 15 -11.76 -10.21 3.65
N LEU A 16 -12.06 -9.95 4.93
CA LEU A 16 -12.30 -8.60 5.41
C LEU A 16 -11.08 -7.70 5.22
N SER A 17 -9.89 -8.21 5.53
CA SER A 17 -8.65 -7.44 5.38
C SER A 17 -8.37 -7.08 3.92
N LEU A 18 -8.61 -7.99 2.97
CA LEU A 18 -8.41 -7.73 1.54
C LEU A 18 -9.44 -6.77 0.95
N ILE A 19 -10.62 -6.66 1.55
CA ILE A 19 -11.64 -5.65 1.19
C ILE A 19 -11.26 -4.28 1.78
N PHE A 20 -10.85 -4.22 3.04
CA PHE A 20 -10.63 -2.93 3.71
C PHE A 20 -9.24 -2.33 3.49
N ALA A 21 -8.20 -3.15 3.29
CA ALA A 21 -6.84 -2.65 3.13
C ALA A 21 -6.66 -1.71 1.93
N PRO A 22 -7.25 -1.97 0.74
CA PRO A 22 -7.19 -1.03 -0.39
C PRO A 22 -7.83 0.34 -0.07
N LEU A 23 -8.89 0.38 0.74
CA LEU A 23 -9.50 1.64 1.17
C LEU A 23 -8.53 2.45 2.03
N VAL A 24 -7.83 1.77 2.96
CA VAL A 24 -6.82 2.42 3.81
C VAL A 24 -5.63 2.90 2.99
N ALA A 25 -5.16 2.12 2.02
CA ALA A 25 -4.12 2.55 1.09
C ALA A 25 -4.53 3.80 0.30
N ALA A 26 -5.77 3.85 -0.20
CA ALA A 26 -6.28 5.01 -0.93
C ALA A 26 -6.31 6.27 -0.04
N LEU A 27 -6.73 6.14 1.23
CA LEU A 27 -6.74 7.25 2.19
C LEU A 27 -5.33 7.75 2.52
N ILE A 28 -4.38 6.83 2.76
CA ILE A 28 -2.99 7.18 3.06
C ILE A 28 -2.32 7.81 1.84
N GLY A 29 -2.52 7.22 0.66
CA GLY A 29 -2.00 7.75 -0.61
C GLY A 29 -2.54 9.15 -0.88
N ALA A 30 -3.85 9.37 -0.71
CA ALA A 30 -4.46 10.69 -0.86
C ALA A 30 -3.91 11.70 0.16
N ALA A 31 -3.83 11.32 1.45
CA ALA A 31 -3.29 12.21 2.49
C ALA A 31 -1.83 12.59 2.23
N ALA A 32 -1.01 11.64 1.79
CA ALA A 32 0.39 11.90 1.44
C ALA A 32 0.54 12.68 0.12
N PHE A 33 -0.43 12.58 -0.80
CA PHE A 33 -0.48 13.46 -1.96
C PHE A 33 -0.75 14.91 -1.55
N LEU A 34 -1.68 15.13 -0.63
CA LEU A 34 -2.03 16.47 -0.13
C LEU A 34 -0.82 17.17 0.52
N THR A 35 0.07 16.43 1.18
CA THR A 35 1.29 17.02 1.77
C THR A 35 2.34 17.42 0.72
N ALA A 36 2.26 16.91 -0.49
CA ALA A 36 3.14 17.27 -1.60
C ALA A 36 2.64 18.47 -2.43
N ILE A 37 1.38 18.89 -2.26
CA ILE A 37 0.80 20.04 -2.96
C ILE A 37 1.62 21.33 -2.78
N PRO A 38 2.11 21.69 -1.58
CA PRO A 38 2.89 22.92 -1.38
C PRO A 38 4.22 22.94 -2.14
N ALA A 39 4.72 21.79 -2.62
CA ALA A 39 5.95 21.69 -3.40
C ALA A 39 5.72 21.91 -4.91
N LEU A 40 4.47 22.09 -5.35
CA LEU A 40 4.15 22.33 -6.75
C LEU A 40 4.31 23.82 -7.10
N PRO A 41 4.84 24.15 -8.30
CA PRO A 41 4.86 25.52 -8.79
C PRO A 41 3.43 26.09 -8.92
N ALA A 42 3.28 27.41 -8.72
CA ALA A 42 1.99 28.10 -8.62
C ALA A 42 1.04 27.83 -9.81
N GLU A 43 1.59 27.70 -11.03
CA GLU A 43 0.85 27.37 -12.24
C GLU A 43 0.27 25.93 -12.24
N GLY A 44 0.90 25.02 -11.49
CA GLY A 44 0.44 23.65 -11.28
C GLY A 44 -0.56 23.49 -10.13
N ALA A 45 -0.66 24.47 -9.23
CA ALA A 45 -1.48 24.40 -8.02
C ALA A 45 -2.97 24.68 -8.29
N GLU A 46 -3.29 25.63 -9.19
CA GLU A 46 -4.68 25.96 -9.55
C GLU A 46 -5.36 24.85 -10.35
N VAL A 47 -4.67 24.22 -11.30
CA VAL A 47 -5.22 23.13 -12.13
C VAL A 47 -5.34 21.82 -11.33
N LEU A 48 -4.48 21.61 -10.34
CA LEU A 48 -4.59 20.45 -9.44
C LEU A 48 -5.67 20.66 -8.38
N GLY A 49 -5.78 21.84 -7.76
CA GLY A 49 -6.55 22.06 -6.52
C GLY A 49 -8.02 21.62 -6.53
N GLU A 50 -8.77 21.89 -7.60
CA GLU A 50 -10.20 21.54 -7.69
C GLU A 50 -10.46 20.12 -8.23
N ALA A 51 -9.62 19.61 -9.14
CA ALA A 51 -9.74 18.25 -9.64
C ALA A 51 -9.29 17.19 -8.60
N LEU A 52 -8.49 17.60 -7.60
CA LEU A 52 -7.81 16.66 -6.73
C LEU A 52 -8.62 16.12 -5.56
N VAL A 53 -9.43 16.92 -4.88
CA VAL A 53 -9.87 16.49 -3.54
C VAL A 53 -10.94 15.40 -3.62
N ILE A 54 -11.87 15.52 -4.57
CA ILE A 54 -12.95 14.52 -4.78
C ILE A 54 -12.57 13.57 -5.92
N GLY A 55 -11.98 14.10 -6.99
CA GLY A 55 -11.52 13.31 -8.14
C GLY A 55 -10.42 12.33 -7.75
N THR A 56 -9.40 12.74 -6.98
CA THR A 56 -8.31 11.84 -6.59
C THR A 56 -8.78 10.80 -5.59
N LEU A 57 -9.77 11.06 -4.73
CA LEU A 57 -10.24 10.01 -3.81
C LEU A 57 -11.00 8.92 -4.57
N VAL A 58 -11.92 9.30 -5.46
CA VAL A 58 -12.70 8.35 -6.28
C VAL A 58 -11.80 7.65 -7.31
N VAL A 59 -10.92 8.39 -7.99
CA VAL A 59 -9.93 7.82 -8.91
C VAL A 59 -8.91 6.98 -8.15
N SER A 60 -8.44 7.37 -6.96
CA SER A 60 -7.52 6.53 -6.17
C SER A 60 -8.20 5.27 -5.69
N VAL A 61 -9.47 5.29 -5.29
CA VAL A 61 -10.19 4.06 -4.94
C VAL A 61 -10.34 3.17 -6.18
N ILE A 62 -10.74 3.71 -7.33
CA ILE A 62 -10.87 2.95 -8.58
C ILE A 62 -9.52 2.41 -9.06
N VAL A 63 -8.46 3.22 -9.02
CA VAL A 63 -7.10 2.83 -9.44
C VAL A 63 -6.51 1.85 -8.41
N CYS A 64 -6.72 2.03 -7.12
CA CYS A 64 -6.31 1.07 -6.08
C CYS A 64 -7.06 -0.25 -6.19
N TYR A 65 -8.32 -0.29 -6.67
CA TYR A 65 -9.06 -1.54 -6.83
C TYR A 65 -8.83 -2.22 -8.19
N LEU A 66 -8.80 -1.46 -9.30
CA LEU A 66 -8.66 -2.00 -10.65
C LEU A 66 -7.19 -2.25 -11.04
N LEU A 67 -6.27 -1.39 -10.60
CA LEU A 67 -4.85 -1.43 -10.99
C LEU A 67 -3.94 -1.86 -9.84
N GLY A 68 -4.16 -1.32 -8.64
CA GLY A 68 -3.41 -1.67 -7.42
C GLY A 68 -3.84 -3.02 -6.83
N GLY A 69 -5.14 -3.35 -6.93
CA GLY A 69 -5.74 -4.54 -6.34
C GLY A 69 -5.10 -5.84 -6.84
N PRO A 70 -4.95 -6.03 -8.16
CA PRO A 70 -4.24 -7.21 -8.69
C PRO A 70 -2.79 -7.31 -8.22
N LEU A 71 -2.07 -6.18 -8.11
CA LEU A 71 -0.67 -6.17 -7.66
C LEU A 71 -0.57 -6.51 -6.16
N ILE A 72 -1.40 -5.88 -5.32
CA ILE A 72 -1.51 -6.19 -3.89
C ILE A 72 -1.86 -7.66 -3.69
N LEU A 73 -2.85 -8.18 -4.43
CA LEU A 73 -3.24 -9.58 -4.35
C LEU A 73 -2.12 -10.53 -4.78
N ALA A 74 -1.38 -10.21 -5.85
CA ALA A 74 -0.26 -11.02 -6.32
C ALA A 74 0.89 -11.05 -5.30
N VAL A 75 1.21 -9.90 -4.71
CA VAL A 75 2.29 -9.78 -3.70
C VAL A 75 1.87 -10.44 -2.39
N TRP A 76 0.64 -10.24 -1.94
CA TRP A 76 0.05 -10.96 -0.82
C TRP A 76 0.11 -12.47 -1.03
N LEU A 77 -0.32 -12.95 -2.20
CA LEU A 77 -0.33 -14.38 -2.53
C LEU A 77 1.09 -14.95 -2.49
N LEU A 78 2.07 -14.25 -3.03
CA LEU A 78 3.48 -14.63 -2.95
C LEU A 78 3.96 -14.72 -1.50
N ALA A 79 3.67 -13.72 -0.68
CA ALA A 79 4.00 -13.72 0.75
C ALA A 79 3.30 -14.88 1.48
N HIS A 80 2.06 -15.18 1.13
CA HIS A 80 1.27 -16.25 1.70
C HIS A 80 1.82 -17.65 1.39
N LEU A 81 2.17 -17.89 0.12
CA LEU A 81 2.70 -19.16 -0.38
C LEU A 81 4.14 -19.42 0.08
N THR A 82 4.94 -18.37 0.27
CA THR A 82 6.30 -18.47 0.81
C THR A 82 6.35 -18.55 2.34
N GLY A 83 5.20 -18.64 3.01
CA GLY A 83 5.11 -18.74 4.47
C GLY A 83 5.44 -17.44 5.22
N ARG A 84 5.61 -16.31 4.52
CA ARG A 84 5.96 -15.01 5.10
C ARG A 84 4.73 -14.26 5.62
N ARG A 85 4.04 -14.87 6.58
CA ARG A 85 2.76 -14.39 7.16
C ARG A 85 2.94 -13.51 8.40
N GLY A 86 4.19 -13.23 8.77
CA GLY A 86 4.52 -12.34 9.88
C GLY A 86 4.17 -10.89 9.56
N VAL A 87 3.84 -10.10 10.59
CA VAL A 87 3.42 -8.70 10.46
C VAL A 87 4.44 -7.85 9.71
N LEU A 88 5.71 -7.91 10.12
CA LEU A 88 6.78 -7.15 9.47
C LEU A 88 7.03 -7.64 8.04
N ALA A 89 7.05 -8.96 7.83
CA ALA A 89 7.33 -9.54 6.52
C ALA A 89 6.24 -9.14 5.50
N MET A 90 4.96 -9.32 5.86
CA MET A 90 3.84 -8.92 5.00
C MET A 90 3.84 -7.41 4.74
N GLY A 91 4.12 -6.59 5.77
CA GLY A 91 4.31 -5.15 5.61
C GLY A 91 5.39 -4.81 4.58
N LEU A 92 6.56 -5.43 4.66
CA LEU A 92 7.65 -5.16 3.71
C LEU A 92 7.34 -5.62 2.27
N PHE A 93 6.64 -6.75 2.11
CA PHE A 93 6.20 -7.21 0.80
C PHE A 93 5.26 -6.20 0.15
N GLU A 94 4.21 -5.80 0.88
CA GLU A 94 3.23 -4.84 0.39
C GLU A 94 3.82 -3.43 0.23
N ALA A 95 4.81 -3.03 1.03
CA ALA A 95 5.58 -1.80 0.79
C ALA A 95 6.27 -1.83 -0.58
N GLY A 96 6.81 -2.99 -0.97
CA GLY A 96 7.35 -3.21 -2.32
C GLY A 96 6.28 -3.08 -3.39
N ALA A 97 5.09 -3.65 -3.18
CA ALA A 97 3.95 -3.48 -4.08
C ALA A 97 3.57 -2.01 -4.26
N GLY A 98 3.49 -1.26 -3.15
CA GLY A 98 3.21 0.16 -3.14
C GLY A 98 4.27 1.00 -3.86
N LEU A 99 5.55 0.67 -3.70
CA LEU A 99 6.65 1.30 -4.44
C LEU A 99 6.53 1.04 -5.95
N MET A 100 6.30 -0.22 -6.34
CA MET A 100 6.14 -0.59 -7.75
C MET A 100 4.95 0.13 -8.38
N PHE A 101 3.82 0.17 -7.68
CA PHE A 101 2.63 0.89 -8.11
C PHE A 101 2.90 2.38 -8.29
N SER A 102 3.48 3.04 -7.28
CA SER A 102 3.84 4.46 -7.39
C SER A 102 4.84 4.72 -8.52
N ALA A 103 5.83 3.85 -8.72
CA ALA A 103 6.78 3.97 -9.82
C ALA A 103 6.10 3.83 -11.20
N GLN A 104 5.11 2.94 -11.33
CA GLN A 104 4.36 2.75 -12.59
C GLN A 104 3.40 3.91 -12.89
N ILE A 105 2.85 4.56 -11.87
CA ILE A 105 1.95 5.70 -12.05
C ILE A 105 2.75 6.99 -12.28
N PHE A 106 3.72 7.28 -11.41
CA PHE A 106 4.45 8.55 -11.41
C PHE A 106 5.70 8.53 -12.30
N GLY A 107 6.27 7.35 -12.59
CA GLY A 107 7.40 7.19 -13.50
C GLY A 107 7.09 7.62 -14.94
N PRO A 108 6.00 7.15 -15.57
CA PRO A 108 5.58 7.60 -16.90
C PRO A 108 5.06 9.05 -16.91
N LEU A 109 4.48 9.55 -15.81
CA LEU A 109 4.10 10.97 -15.70
C LEU A 109 5.31 11.91 -15.83
N ARG A 110 6.52 11.44 -15.47
CA ARG A 110 7.81 12.12 -15.71
C ARG A 110 8.06 12.38 -17.20
N SER A 111 7.71 11.45 -18.08
CA SER A 111 8.08 11.52 -19.51
C SER A 111 7.04 12.20 -20.40
N VAL A 112 5.75 12.15 -20.02
CA VAL A 112 4.67 12.56 -20.93
C VAL A 112 4.13 13.97 -20.67
N ARG A 113 4.09 14.46 -19.41
CA ARG A 113 3.30 15.66 -19.07
C ARG A 113 4.09 16.90 -18.72
N PHE A 114 5.35 16.77 -18.31
CA PHE A 114 6.06 17.91 -17.73
C PHE A 114 7.24 18.38 -18.59
N GLY A 115 7.96 17.52 -19.32
CA GLY A 115 9.22 17.95 -19.95
C GLY A 115 10.23 18.54 -18.94
N VAL A 116 9.94 18.38 -17.63
CA VAL A 116 10.71 18.91 -16.52
C VAL A 116 11.65 17.80 -16.08
N ALA A 117 12.94 18.03 -16.28
CA ALA A 117 13.99 17.21 -15.72
C ALA A 117 13.98 17.38 -14.19
N ASP A 118 13.45 16.42 -13.43
CA ASP A 118 13.63 16.24 -11.96
C ASP A 118 13.42 17.46 -11.01
N GLU A 119 13.09 18.65 -11.50
CA GLU A 119 13.24 19.91 -10.76
C GLU A 119 12.14 20.14 -9.72
N THR A 120 11.03 19.39 -9.76
CA THR A 120 9.91 19.59 -8.83
C THR A 120 10.03 18.77 -7.54
N GLY A 121 10.95 17.79 -7.45
CA GLY A 121 11.15 17.02 -6.21
C GLY A 121 9.93 16.22 -5.71
N VAL A 122 8.86 16.09 -6.51
CA VAL A 122 7.59 15.44 -6.12
C VAL A 122 7.64 13.92 -6.22
N VAL A 123 8.56 13.35 -7.03
CA VAL A 123 8.65 11.89 -7.21
C VAL A 123 9.10 11.16 -5.93
N PRO A 124 10.17 11.58 -5.22
CA PRO A 124 10.55 10.95 -3.94
C PRO A 124 9.43 10.87 -2.89
N PRO A 125 8.67 11.94 -2.59
CA PRO A 125 7.57 11.85 -1.64
C PRO A 125 6.43 10.96 -2.13
N MET A 126 6.15 10.87 -3.44
CA MET A 126 5.13 9.96 -3.99
C MET A 126 5.54 8.47 -3.91
N LEU A 127 6.83 8.18 -4.11
CA LEU A 127 7.36 6.84 -3.90
C LEU A 127 7.30 6.45 -2.41
N ALA A 128 7.70 7.35 -1.52
CA ALA A 128 7.60 7.15 -0.07
C ALA A 128 6.14 6.95 0.39
N ALA A 129 5.20 7.73 -0.17
CA ALA A 129 3.77 7.57 0.07
C ALA A 129 3.26 6.19 -0.36
N GLY A 130 3.65 5.72 -1.55
CA GLY A 130 3.33 4.38 -2.04
C GLY A 130 3.87 3.29 -1.12
N ALA A 131 5.14 3.39 -0.73
CA ALA A 131 5.77 2.46 0.20
C ALA A 131 5.04 2.40 1.54
N LEU A 132 4.67 3.55 2.09
CA LEU A 132 3.97 3.66 3.36
C LEU A 132 2.55 3.06 3.27
N ALA A 133 1.80 3.41 2.23
CA ALA A 133 0.47 2.85 1.99
C ALA A 133 0.51 1.32 1.85
N GLY A 134 1.46 0.80 1.06
CA GLY A 134 1.71 -0.62 0.92
C GLY A 134 2.09 -1.27 2.25
N PHE A 135 3.00 -0.67 3.01
CA PHE A 135 3.38 -1.18 4.33
C PHE A 135 2.16 -1.31 5.26
N THR A 136 1.32 -0.28 5.33
CA THR A 136 0.10 -0.31 6.15
C THR A 136 -0.89 -1.37 5.70
N VAL A 137 -1.06 -1.58 4.38
CA VAL A 137 -1.87 -2.69 3.84
C VAL A 137 -1.36 -4.02 4.34
N GLY A 138 -0.06 -4.26 4.25
CA GLY A 138 0.55 -5.51 4.71
C GLY A 138 0.39 -5.72 6.22
N LEU A 139 0.44 -4.65 7.02
CA LEU A 139 0.14 -4.72 8.46
C LEU A 139 -1.32 -5.12 8.73
N ILE A 140 -2.27 -4.55 8.00
CA ILE A 140 -3.71 -4.85 8.15
C ILE A 140 -3.97 -6.31 7.79
N ILE A 141 -3.48 -6.75 6.63
CA ILE A 141 -3.64 -8.13 6.17
C ILE A 141 -2.99 -9.10 7.16
N ALA A 142 -1.79 -8.79 7.65
CA ALA A 142 -1.14 -9.64 8.63
C ALA A 142 -1.89 -9.72 9.96
N LYS A 143 -2.34 -8.59 10.50
CA LYS A 143 -2.98 -8.55 11.82
C LYS A 143 -4.39 -9.14 11.83
N LEU A 144 -5.17 -8.87 10.78
CA LEU A 144 -6.56 -9.30 10.69
C LEU A 144 -6.71 -10.66 9.99
N GLY A 145 -5.89 -10.93 8.97
CA GLY A 145 -6.00 -12.13 8.15
C GLY A 145 -5.28 -13.37 8.71
N TYR A 146 -4.45 -13.21 9.75
CA TYR A 146 -3.72 -14.31 10.35
C TYR A 146 -3.80 -14.26 11.87
N ARG A 147 -3.95 -15.43 12.49
CA ARG A 147 -3.90 -15.62 13.94
C ARG A 147 -2.67 -16.42 14.31
N ASP A 148 -2.12 -16.11 15.48
CA ASP A 148 -1.06 -16.94 16.05
C ASP A 148 -1.67 -18.30 16.40
N ALA A 149 -0.96 -19.39 16.07
CA ALA A 149 -1.38 -20.69 16.55
C ALA A 149 -1.39 -20.66 18.09
N PRO A 150 -2.41 -21.23 18.75
CA PRO A 150 -2.35 -21.38 20.20
C PRO A 150 -1.04 -22.11 20.53
N ALA A 151 -0.30 -21.60 21.52
CA ALA A 151 0.82 -22.33 22.09
C ALA A 151 0.29 -23.73 22.43
N ALA A 152 0.96 -24.77 21.96
CA ALA A 152 0.58 -26.13 22.32
C ALA A 152 0.45 -26.17 23.84
N ALA A 153 -0.73 -26.54 24.34
CA ALA A 153 -0.88 -26.82 25.76
C ALA A 153 0.20 -27.85 26.10
N ASP A 154 1.03 -27.53 27.10
CA ASP A 154 1.97 -28.51 27.61
C ASP A 154 1.18 -29.77 27.97
N PRO A 155 1.59 -30.96 27.49
CA PRO A 155 0.87 -32.22 27.74
C PRO A 155 1.02 -32.72 29.20
N GLU A 156 1.24 -31.82 30.16
CA GLU A 156 1.37 -32.12 31.58
C GLU A 156 0.29 -31.40 32.39
N ASP A 157 -0.96 -31.85 32.22
CA ASP A 157 -2.03 -31.77 33.23
C ASP A 157 -2.82 -33.10 33.23
#